data_AF-A0A965EAZ8-F1
#
_entry.id   AF-A0A965EAZ8-F1
#
_cell.length_a   1.000
_cell.length_b   1.000
_cell.length_c   1.000
_cell.angle_alpha   90.00
_cell.angle_beta   90.00
_cell.angle_gamma   90.00
#
_symmetry.space_group_name_H-M   'P 1'
#
loop_
_entity.id
_entity.type
_entity.pdbx_description
1 polymer ?
#
loop_
_entity_poly.entity_id
_entity_poly.type
_entity_poly.pdbx_seq_one_letter_code
_entity_poly.pdbx_strand_id
1 'polypeptide(L)'
;MPGGFTAVKVSQAERMMNLLALLVDRAKPLTLRQVRQELGKQYPESDEAARAAFERDKAALREMGIPIETKTLGGDAAGEVTYWVNRSNYELSDLRLTQEERMALQLAVATVHLGAQHGEEALWKLGGERILGKAAMSVNIGLVDENMGTITDAVMKRKTLN
;
A
#
# COMPACT_ATOMS: atom_id res chain seq x y z
N MET A 1 31.02 -21.44 12.76
CA MET A 1 30.76 -20.67 11.53
C MET A 1 29.26 -20.42 11.45
N PRO A 2 28.73 -19.21 11.71
CA PRO A 2 27.32 -18.95 11.46
C PRO A 2 27.11 -18.57 9.99
N GLY A 3 26.05 -19.13 9.41
CA GLY A 3 25.72 -19.10 7.99
C GLY A 3 25.40 -17.70 7.45
N GLY A 4 25.75 -17.51 6.19
CA GLY A 4 25.41 -16.29 5.45
C GLY A 4 23.91 -16.19 5.26
N PHE A 5 23.30 -15.17 5.87
CA PHE A 5 21.98 -14.71 5.46
C PHE A 5 22.09 -14.22 4.02
N THR A 6 21.58 -15.00 3.07
CA THR A 6 21.40 -14.56 1.68
C THR A 6 20.53 -13.31 1.70
N ALA A 7 21.10 -12.17 1.29
CA ALA A 7 20.35 -10.94 1.15
C ALA A 7 19.12 -11.20 0.26
N VAL A 8 17.93 -11.12 0.83
CA VAL A 8 16.69 -11.28 0.09
C VAL A 8 16.64 -10.17 -0.95
N LYS A 9 16.77 -10.53 -2.23
CA LYS A 9 16.55 -9.58 -3.33
C LYS A 9 15.07 -9.22 -3.33
N VAL A 10 14.77 -7.95 -3.09
CA VAL A 10 13.40 -7.43 -3.14
C VAL A 10 12.80 -7.68 -4.52
N SER A 11 11.62 -8.29 -4.53
CA SER A 11 10.94 -8.65 -5.79
C SER A 11 10.54 -7.40 -6.57
N GLN A 12 10.30 -7.53 -7.88
CA GLN A 12 9.82 -6.40 -8.68
C GLN A 12 8.44 -5.90 -8.19
N ALA A 13 7.52 -6.82 -7.90
CA ALA A 13 6.19 -6.47 -7.40
C ALA A 13 6.25 -5.68 -6.09
N GLU A 14 7.09 -6.12 -5.15
CA GLU A 14 7.29 -5.44 -3.87
C GLU A 14 7.91 -4.05 -4.07
N ARG A 15 8.93 -3.93 -4.94
CA ARG A 15 9.55 -2.63 -5.26
C ARG A 15 8.56 -1.67 -5.92
N MET A 16 7.70 -2.15 -6.81
CA MET A 16 6.63 -1.34 -7.42
C MET A 16 5.61 -0.87 -6.39
N MET A 17 5.18 -1.76 -5.49
CA MET A 17 4.24 -1.42 -4.42
C MET A 17 4.83 -0.38 -3.47
N ASN A 18 6.09 -0.57 -3.07
CA ASN A 18 6.81 0.37 -2.20
C ASN A 18 7.04 1.72 -2.89
N LEU A 19 7.36 1.72 -4.19
CA LEU A 19 7.47 2.94 -4.98
C LEU A 19 6.14 3.69 -5.02
N LEU A 20 5.04 2.99 -5.29
CA LEU A 20 3.71 3.59 -5.32
C LEU A 20 3.34 4.18 -3.95
N ALA A 21 3.51 3.40 -2.88
CA ALA A 21 3.23 3.84 -1.52
C ALA A 21 4.02 5.11 -1.16
N LEU A 22 5.33 5.13 -1.49
CA LEU A 22 6.17 6.30 -1.27
C LEU A 22 5.68 7.53 -2.03
N LEU A 23 5.36 7.39 -3.32
CA LEU A 23 4.94 8.54 -4.14
C LEU A 23 3.53 9.05 -3.80
N VAL A 24 2.67 8.22 -3.24
CA VAL A 24 1.31 8.61 -2.77
C VAL A 24 1.36 9.27 -1.39
N ASP A 25 2.26 8.84 -0.51
CA ASP A 25 2.46 9.44 0.82
C ASP A 25 3.10 10.83 0.75
N ARG A 26 3.97 11.05 -0.24
CA ARG A 26 4.78 12.27 -0.32
C ARG A 26 4.05 13.40 -1.04
N ALA A 27 3.90 14.53 -0.34
CA ALA A 27 3.30 15.75 -0.89
C ALA A 27 4.18 16.50 -1.91
N LYS A 28 5.49 16.25 -1.94
CA LYS A 28 6.44 16.89 -2.85
C LYS A 28 7.01 15.87 -3.84
N PRO A 29 7.17 16.24 -5.13
CA PRO A 29 7.84 15.39 -6.10
C PRO A 29 9.26 15.01 -5.67
N LEU A 30 9.64 13.76 -5.92
CA LEU A 30 10.94 13.21 -5.53
C LEU A 30 11.81 12.95 -6.75
N THR A 31 13.12 13.15 -6.61
CA THR A 31 14.11 12.69 -7.59
C THR A 31 14.38 11.19 -7.45
N LEU A 32 14.94 10.55 -8.47
CA LEU A 32 15.34 9.13 -8.39
C LEU A 32 16.32 8.90 -7.22
N ARG A 33 17.23 9.85 -6.98
CA ARG A 33 18.18 9.77 -5.85
C ARG A 33 17.46 9.75 -4.51
N GLN A 34 16.46 10.61 -4.32
CA GLN A 34 15.65 10.63 -3.09
C GLN A 34 14.81 9.36 -2.94
N VAL A 35 14.21 8.87 -4.03
CA VAL A 35 13.47 7.58 -4.01
C VAL A 35 14.36 6.44 -3.53
N ARG A 36 15.60 6.34 -4.05
CA ARG A 36 16.58 5.33 -3.62
C ARG A 36 16.96 5.48 -2.15
N GLN A 37 17.11 6.72 -1.68
CA GLN A 37 17.42 6.99 -0.28
C GLN A 37 16.30 6.51 0.65
N GLU A 38 15.04 6.77 0.28
CA GLU A 38 13.85 6.40 1.08
C GLU A 38 13.57 4.89 1.05
N LEU A 39 13.75 4.25 -0.11
CA LEU A 39 13.50 2.82 -0.29
C LEU A 39 14.72 1.94 0.08
N GLY A 40 15.84 2.54 0.45
CA GLY A 40 17.07 1.84 0.80
C GLY A 40 17.60 0.96 -0.33
N LYS A 41 18.00 -0.27 -0.02
CA LYS A 41 18.68 -1.20 -0.95
C LYS A 41 17.77 -1.94 -1.93
N GLN A 42 16.56 -1.41 -2.19
CA GLN A 42 15.61 -2.00 -3.13
C GLN A 42 16.03 -1.81 -4.59
N TYR A 43 16.78 -0.74 -4.88
CA TYR A 43 17.36 -0.48 -6.19
C TYR A 43 18.86 -0.81 -6.18
N PRO A 44 19.42 -1.18 -7.36
CA PRO A 44 20.86 -1.31 -7.53
C PRO A 44 21.65 -0.06 -7.07
N GLU A 45 22.91 -0.27 -6.68
CA GLU A 45 23.83 0.81 -6.28
C GLU A 45 24.33 1.63 -7.48
N SER A 46 24.51 1.01 -8.65
CA SER A 46 24.85 1.72 -9.89
C SER A 46 23.68 2.58 -10.37
N ASP A 47 23.97 3.80 -10.76
CA ASP A 47 22.98 4.77 -11.23
C ASP A 47 22.28 4.29 -12.50
N GLU A 48 23.01 3.71 -13.46
CA GLU A 48 22.44 3.17 -14.70
C GLU A 48 21.50 2.00 -14.41
N ALA A 49 21.94 1.07 -13.55
CA ALA A 49 21.16 -0.10 -13.17
C ALA A 49 19.91 0.29 -12.36
N ALA A 50 20.05 1.27 -11.46
CA ALA A 50 18.93 1.82 -10.70
C ALA A 50 17.91 2.49 -11.62
N ARG A 51 18.37 3.29 -12.58
CA ARG A 51 17.50 3.96 -13.54
C ARG A 51 16.77 2.95 -14.42
N ALA A 52 17.46 1.93 -14.93
CA ALA A 52 16.81 0.87 -15.71
C ALA A 52 15.78 0.07 -14.90
N ALA A 53 16.05 -0.23 -13.62
CA ALA A 53 15.07 -0.88 -12.74
C ALA A 53 13.86 0.01 -12.45
N PHE A 54 14.11 1.30 -12.18
CA PHE A 54 13.06 2.28 -11.92
C PHE A 54 12.15 2.50 -13.14
N GLU A 55 12.72 2.61 -14.35
CA GLU A 55 11.93 2.74 -15.58
C GLU A 55 11.04 1.50 -15.81
N ARG A 56 11.53 0.29 -15.50
CA ARG A 56 10.70 -0.93 -15.56
C ARG A 56 9.54 -0.91 -14.55
N ASP A 57 9.79 -0.44 -13.33
CA ASP A 57 8.74 -0.35 -12.31
C ASP A 57 7.67 0.69 -12.70
N LYS A 58 8.09 1.84 -13.24
CA LYS A 58 7.18 2.84 -13.80
C LYS A 58 6.35 2.30 -14.96
N ALA A 59 6.98 1.55 -15.87
CA ALA A 59 6.28 0.95 -17.00
C ALA A 59 5.19 -0.02 -16.52
N ALA A 60 5.52 -0.88 -15.57
CA ALA A 60 4.57 -1.82 -14.99
C ALA A 60 3.44 -1.12 -14.19
N LEU A 61 3.74 -0.04 -13.45
CA LEU A 61 2.71 0.79 -12.81
C LEU A 61 1.78 1.46 -13.85
N ARG A 62 2.35 1.93 -14.97
CA ARG A 62 1.57 2.50 -16.08
C ARG A 62 0.65 1.48 -16.73
N GLU A 63 1.11 0.24 -16.91
CA GLU A 63 0.27 -0.87 -17.42
C GLU A 63 -0.92 -1.17 -16.50
N MET A 64 -0.76 -0.97 -15.19
CA MET A 64 -1.86 -1.06 -14.21
C MET A 64 -2.73 0.20 -14.14
N GLY A 65 -2.54 1.16 -15.04
CA GLY A 65 -3.31 2.40 -15.07
C GLY A 65 -2.82 3.46 -14.09
N ILE A 66 -1.63 3.30 -13.50
CA ILE A 66 -1.03 4.24 -12.54
C ILE A 66 0.21 4.92 -13.14
N PRO A 67 0.06 5.88 -14.09
CA PRO A 67 1.21 6.64 -14.59
C PRO A 67 1.90 7.46 -13.49
N ILE A 68 3.23 7.36 -13.44
CA ILE A 68 4.08 8.27 -12.66
C ILE A 68 4.40 9.49 -13.52
N GLU A 69 4.02 10.66 -13.02
CA GLU A 69 4.28 11.95 -13.65
C GLU A 69 5.74 12.36 -13.49
N THR A 70 6.25 13.14 -14.45
CA THR A 70 7.66 13.58 -14.46
C THR A 70 7.81 15.05 -14.79
N LYS A 71 8.74 15.73 -14.11
CA LYS A 71 9.10 17.12 -14.41
C LYS A 71 10.59 17.33 -14.24
N THR A 72 11.21 17.89 -15.26
CA THR A 72 12.59 18.37 -15.19
C THR A 72 12.61 19.71 -14.45
N LEU A 73 13.45 19.80 -13.42
CA LEU A 73 13.67 21.02 -12.66
C LEU A 73 14.53 21.99 -13.46
N GLY A 74 14.31 23.29 -13.24
CA GLY A 74 15.11 24.40 -13.76
C GLY A 74 15.81 25.17 -12.65
N GLY A 75 16.58 26.20 -13.00
CA GLY A 75 17.32 27.04 -12.03
C GLY A 75 18.49 26.29 -11.41
N ASP A 76 18.68 26.42 -10.10
CA ASP A 76 19.83 25.84 -9.37
C ASP A 76 19.86 24.30 -9.37
N ALA A 77 18.74 23.65 -9.71
CA ALA A 77 18.60 22.20 -9.86
C ALA A 77 18.39 21.79 -11.33
N ALA A 78 18.85 22.60 -12.28
CA ALA A 78 18.65 22.37 -13.70
C ALA A 78 19.10 20.96 -14.14
N GLY A 79 18.18 20.23 -14.78
CA GLY A 79 18.44 18.89 -15.33
C GLY A 79 18.06 17.73 -14.41
N GLU A 80 17.73 17.98 -13.14
CA GLU A 80 17.18 16.92 -12.28
C GLU A 80 15.73 16.61 -12.64
N VAL A 81 15.38 15.31 -12.71
CA VAL A 81 14.01 14.87 -12.97
C VAL A 81 13.35 14.47 -11.66
N THR A 82 12.16 15.02 -11.42
CA THR A 82 11.29 14.69 -10.30
C THR A 82 10.10 13.86 -10.74
N TYR A 83 9.59 13.04 -9.83
CA TYR A 83 8.57 12.03 -10.02
C TYR A 83 7.48 12.19 -8.95
N TRP A 84 6.21 12.09 -9.34
CA TRP A 84 5.08 12.07 -8.41
C TRP A 84 3.89 11.31 -9.01
N VAL A 85 2.93 10.95 -8.15
CA VAL A 85 1.63 10.42 -8.58
C VAL A 85 0.59 11.50 -8.36
N ASN A 86 -0.17 11.86 -9.40
CA ASN A 86 -1.28 12.79 -9.24
C ASN A 86 -2.46 12.08 -8.56
N ARG A 87 -2.53 12.19 -7.23
CA ARG A 87 -3.57 11.55 -6.42
C ARG A 87 -4.98 11.87 -6.89
N SER A 88 -5.24 13.09 -7.37
CA SER A 88 -6.56 13.50 -7.87
C SER A 88 -7.01 12.76 -9.13
N ASN A 89 -6.10 12.15 -9.88
CA ASN A 89 -6.45 11.27 -11.01
C ASN A 89 -6.94 9.88 -10.55
N TYR A 90 -6.73 9.52 -9.28
CA TYR A 90 -7.11 8.24 -8.67
C TYR A 90 -8.09 8.39 -7.51
N GLU A 91 -8.28 9.61 -7.03
CA GLU A 91 -9.37 9.92 -6.13
C GLU A 91 -10.67 9.67 -6.88
N LEU A 92 -11.49 8.80 -6.28
CA LEU A 92 -12.82 8.50 -6.73
C LEU A 92 -13.62 9.81 -6.73
N SER A 93 -13.67 10.47 -7.89
CA SER A 93 -14.37 11.73 -8.08
C SER A 93 -15.82 11.52 -7.68
N ASP A 94 -16.26 12.31 -6.70
CA ASP A 94 -17.62 12.42 -6.14
C ASP A 94 -18.54 11.25 -6.53
N LEU A 95 -18.17 10.04 -6.09
CA LEU A 95 -18.98 8.86 -6.36
C LEU A 95 -20.32 9.13 -5.69
N ARG A 96 -21.36 9.34 -6.50
CA ARG A 96 -22.75 9.40 -6.03
C ARG A 96 -23.21 7.99 -5.64
N LEU A 97 -22.50 7.37 -4.71
CA LEU A 97 -22.80 6.05 -4.20
C LEU A 97 -24.16 6.08 -3.54
N THR A 98 -25.00 5.12 -3.92
CA THR A 98 -26.22 4.85 -3.16
C THR A 98 -25.85 4.37 -1.75
N GLN A 99 -26.84 4.28 -0.87
CA GLN A 99 -26.63 3.78 0.48
C GLN A 99 -26.09 2.34 0.47
N GLU A 100 -26.62 1.49 -0.42
CA GLU A 100 -26.21 0.09 -0.56
C GLU A 100 -24.76 -0.03 -1.06
N GLU A 101 -24.37 0.76 -2.06
CA GLU A 101 -23.00 0.75 -2.61
C GLU A 101 -21.97 1.23 -1.58
N ARG A 102 -22.34 2.22 -0.76
CA ARG A 102 -21.49 2.70 0.33
C ARG A 102 -21.30 1.62 1.40
N MET A 103 -22.36 0.90 1.76
CA MET A 103 -22.28 -0.22 2.70
C MET A 103 -21.41 -1.36 2.14
N ALA A 104 -21.58 -1.70 0.85
CA ALA A 104 -20.77 -2.71 0.19
C ALA A 104 -19.28 -2.33 0.16
N LEU A 105 -18.98 -1.06 -0.12
CA LEU A 105 -17.62 -0.55 -0.10
C LEU A 105 -17.02 -0.54 1.33
N GLN A 106 -17.79 -0.12 2.32
CA GLN A 106 -17.38 -0.16 3.73
C GLN A 106 -17.05 -1.59 4.18
N LEU A 107 -17.88 -2.57 3.80
CA LEU A 107 -17.64 -3.98 4.07
C LEU A 107 -16.38 -4.47 3.36
N ALA A 108 -16.18 -4.11 2.09
CA ALA A 108 -14.99 -4.47 1.31
C ALA A 108 -13.70 -3.90 1.92
N VAL A 109 -13.72 -2.65 2.39
CA VAL A 109 -12.58 -2.03 3.08
C VAL A 109 -12.30 -2.74 4.41
N ALA A 110 -13.35 -3.05 5.17
CA ALA A 110 -13.21 -3.78 6.44
C ALA A 110 -12.63 -5.19 6.23
N THR A 111 -13.07 -5.92 5.20
CA THR A 111 -12.53 -7.26 4.89
C THR A 111 -11.09 -7.21 4.39
N VAL A 112 -10.70 -6.22 3.59
CA VAL A 112 -9.30 -6.02 3.19
C VAL A 112 -8.42 -5.72 4.40
N HIS A 113 -8.87 -4.84 5.31
CA HIS A 113 -8.12 -4.51 6.51
C HIS A 113 -8.00 -5.72 7.44
N LEU A 114 -9.08 -6.47 7.67
CA LEU A 114 -9.05 -7.72 8.44
C LEU A 114 -8.13 -8.74 7.77
N GLY A 115 -8.21 -8.93 6.46
CA GLY A 115 -7.35 -9.83 5.71
C GLY A 115 -5.87 -9.45 5.80
N ALA A 116 -5.54 -8.16 5.79
CA ALA A 116 -4.18 -7.68 6.00
C ALA A 116 -3.66 -8.01 7.41
N GLN A 117 -4.47 -7.77 8.45
CA GLN A 117 -4.14 -8.08 9.85
C GLN A 117 -3.93 -9.60 10.07
N HIS A 118 -4.78 -10.44 9.45
CA HIS A 118 -4.64 -11.89 9.56
C HIS A 118 -3.59 -12.47 8.61
N GLY A 119 -3.23 -11.78 7.53
CA GLY A 119 -2.13 -12.15 6.64
C GLY A 119 -0.78 -12.03 7.33
N GLU A 120 -0.58 -10.96 8.10
CA GLU A 120 0.53 -10.83 9.03
C GLU A 120 0.48 -11.95 10.09
N GLU A 121 -0.72 -12.32 10.56
CA GLU A 121 -0.90 -13.38 11.54
C GLU A 121 -0.52 -14.79 10.99
N ALA A 122 -0.92 -15.07 9.76
CA ALA A 122 -0.62 -16.31 9.06
C ALA A 122 0.89 -16.44 8.78
N LEU A 123 1.58 -15.33 8.51
CA LEU A 123 3.02 -15.32 8.25
C LEU A 123 3.86 -15.73 9.48
N TRP A 124 3.48 -15.35 10.71
CA TRP A 124 4.20 -15.80 11.90
C TRP A 124 3.88 -17.24 12.29
N LYS A 125 2.66 -17.72 12.01
CA LYS A 125 2.32 -19.14 12.17
C LYS A 125 3.06 -20.04 11.17
N LEU A 126 3.57 -19.46 10.09
CA LEU A 126 4.41 -20.13 9.08
C LEU A 126 5.93 -19.92 9.31
N GLY A 127 6.33 -19.27 10.41
CA GLY A 127 7.73 -19.17 10.84
C GLY A 127 8.53 -17.99 10.29
N GLY A 128 7.89 -16.91 9.83
CA GLY A 128 8.59 -15.70 9.34
C GLY A 128 9.17 -14.83 10.46
N GLU A 129 10.43 -14.41 10.31
CA GLU A 129 11.16 -13.58 11.30
C GLU A 129 10.92 -12.07 11.08
N ARG A 130 10.76 -11.35 12.18
CA ARG A 130 10.27 -9.97 12.26
C ARG A 130 11.38 -8.94 11.96
N ILE A 131 11.14 -8.02 11.03
CA ILE A 131 11.79 -6.69 11.02
C ILE A 131 10.67 -5.65 11.17
N LEU A 132 10.50 -5.10 12.37
CA LEU A 132 9.51 -4.08 12.68
C LEU A 132 9.93 -2.70 12.16
N GLY A 133 8.98 -2.00 11.53
CA GLY A 133 9.02 -0.55 11.35
C GLY A 133 7.61 0.04 11.17
N LYS A 134 7.03 0.53 12.30
CA LYS A 134 6.02 1.62 12.49
C LYS A 134 4.97 1.86 11.38
N ALA A 135 3.64 1.91 11.59
CA ALA A 135 2.79 1.97 12.77
C ALA A 135 1.39 1.45 12.38
N ALA A 136 0.85 0.46 13.11
CA ALA A 136 -0.55 0.09 12.98
C ALA A 136 -1.40 1.16 13.67
N MET A 137 -2.11 1.98 12.88
CA MET A 137 -3.19 2.80 13.41
C MET A 137 -4.34 1.86 13.80
N SER A 138 -4.50 1.61 15.09
CA SER A 138 -5.69 0.94 15.61
C SER A 138 -6.89 1.90 15.52
N VAL A 139 -7.82 1.64 14.60
CA VAL A 139 -9.15 2.26 14.65
C VAL A 139 -10.01 1.42 15.59
N ASN A 140 -10.22 1.93 16.80
CA ASN A 140 -11.26 1.41 17.69
C ASN A 140 -12.61 1.84 17.11
N ILE A 141 -13.24 0.96 16.33
CA ILE A 141 -14.64 1.13 15.96
C ILE A 141 -15.44 0.82 17.23
N GLY A 142 -15.69 1.84 18.03
CA GLY A 142 -16.60 1.79 19.16
C GLY A 142 -18.05 1.61 18.67
N LEU A 143 -18.39 0.42 18.17
CA LEU A 143 -19.77 -0.04 18.09
C LEU A 143 -20.17 -0.57 19.47
N VAL A 144 -20.24 0.33 20.45
CA VAL A 144 -20.91 0.04 21.72
C VAL A 144 -22.38 0.35 21.51
N ASP A 145 -23.05 -0.47 20.70
CA ASP A 145 -24.51 -0.44 20.60
C ASP A 145 -25.06 -1.39 21.67
N GLU A 146 -25.90 -0.85 22.56
CA GLU A 146 -26.50 -1.53 23.71
C GLU A 146 -27.33 -2.77 23.30
N ASN A 147 -27.66 -2.89 22.00
CA ASN A 147 -28.46 -3.98 21.45
C ASN A 147 -27.66 -5.08 20.74
N MET A 148 -26.31 -5.05 20.76
CA MET A 148 -25.46 -6.05 20.11
C MET A 148 -25.75 -7.48 20.60
N GLY A 149 -26.04 -7.67 21.89
CA GLY A 149 -26.38 -8.98 22.45
C GLY A 149 -27.64 -9.58 21.82
N THR A 150 -28.65 -8.75 21.56
CA THR A 150 -29.96 -9.16 21.01
C THR A 150 -29.85 -9.54 19.52
N ILE A 151 -29.00 -8.84 18.76
CA ILE A 151 -28.78 -9.11 17.34
C ILE A 151 -27.98 -10.40 17.15
N THR A 152 -26.94 -10.64 17.96
CA THR A 152 -26.20 -11.92 17.93
C THR A 152 -27.06 -13.11 18.35
N ASP A 153 -27.96 -12.94 19.33
CA ASP A 153 -28.87 -14.01 19.76
C ASP A 153 -29.93 -14.35 18.70
N ALA A 154 -30.41 -13.35 17.96
CA ALA A 154 -31.36 -13.53 16.87
C ALA A 154 -30.76 -14.28 15.67
N VAL A 155 -29.48 -14.05 15.36
CA VAL A 155 -28.77 -14.74 14.27
C VAL A 155 -28.44 -16.19 14.65
N MET A 156 -28.19 -16.48 15.93
CA MET A 156 -27.91 -17.84 16.41
C MET A 156 -29.16 -18.73 16.54
N LYS A 157 -30.34 -18.15 16.80
CA LYS A 157 -31.60 -18.91 16.89
C LYS A 157 -32.34 -18.95 15.56
N ARG A 158 -31.78 -19.67 14.60
CA ARG A 158 -32.47 -20.05 13.36
C ARG A 158 -33.62 -21.03 13.68
N LYS A 159 -34.79 -20.53 14.08
CA LYS A 159 -36.06 -21.25 13.97
C LYS A 159 -36.87 -20.65 12.83
N THR A 160 -37.02 -21.46 11.78
CA THR A 160 -37.96 -21.24 10.68
C THR A 160 -39.38 -21.11 11.23
N LEU A 161 -40.04 -19.97 10.98
CA LEU A 161 -41.48 -19.81 11.19
C LEU A 161 -42.22 -20.63 10.13
N ASN A 162 -42.98 -21.63 10.59
CA ASN A 162 -44.19 -22.14 9.92
C ASN A 162 -45.38 -21.68 10.74
#